data_AF-A0A7K5QIG7-F1
#
_entry.id   AF-A0A7K5QIG7-F1
#
_cell.length_a   1.000
_cell.length_b   1.000
_cell.length_c   1.000
_cell.angle_alpha   90.00
_cell.angle_beta   90.00
_cell.angle_gamma   90.00
#
_symmetry.space_group_name_H-M   'P 1'
#
loop_
_entity.id
_entity.type
_entity.pdbx_description
1 polymer ?
#
loop_
_entity_poly.entity_id
_entity_poly.type
_entity_poly.pdbx_seq_one_letter_code
_entity_poly.pdbx_strand_id
1 'polypeptide(L)'
;NSRGAASLLKDSISFTDVSAAGLFEGHDLLRRGFTSVKNELLPSHPLELTEKNFQLNQDKTNFATLRNIQGIHAPLKLQMEFRAVKQVQRLPFLHSSNMAMDILRGNDECIGFEDILNDPSQSEVMGEPHMMMEHKLGLL
;
A
#
# COMPACT_ATOMS: atom_id res chain seq x y z
N ASN A 1 11.65 -31.95 31.94
CA ASN A 1 11.74 -32.68 30.65
C ASN A 1 10.88 -31.93 29.64
N SER A 2 11.38 -30.87 29.00
CA SER A 2 12.37 -30.81 27.92
C SER A 2 11.68 -30.64 26.56
N ARG A 3 11.96 -29.49 25.93
CA ARG A 3 12.00 -29.25 24.47
C ARG A 3 10.63 -29.25 23.76
N GLY A 4 10.30 -28.33 22.88
CA GLY A 4 11.04 -27.28 22.20
C GLY A 4 10.15 -26.72 21.10
N ALA A 5 10.32 -25.43 20.81
CA ALA A 5 9.62 -24.69 19.77
C ALA A 5 9.89 -25.23 18.35
N ALA A 6 8.92 -25.06 17.44
CA ALA A 6 9.15 -24.56 16.08
C ALA A 6 7.80 -24.31 15.38
N SER A 7 7.34 -23.06 15.36
CA SER A 7 6.34 -22.60 14.39
C SER A 7 7.02 -22.45 13.04
N LEU A 8 6.80 -23.40 12.14
CA LEU A 8 7.25 -23.33 10.75
C LEU A 8 6.29 -22.40 9.99
N LEU A 9 6.50 -21.10 10.10
CA LEU A 9 5.98 -20.17 9.11
C LEU A 9 6.81 -20.36 7.84
N LYS A 10 6.24 -21.13 6.91
CA LYS A 10 6.71 -21.15 5.53
C LYS A 10 6.37 -19.79 4.93
N ASP A 11 7.32 -18.87 5.02
CA ASP A 11 7.34 -17.68 4.17
C ASP A 11 7.72 -18.12 2.76
N SER A 12 6.79 -18.79 2.07
CA SER A 12 6.93 -19.06 0.65
C SER A 12 6.67 -17.76 -0.09
N ILE A 13 7.74 -17.06 -0.43
CA ILE A 13 7.70 -15.92 -1.33
C ILE A 13 7.28 -16.46 -2.70
N SER A 14 6.11 -16.03 -3.19
CA SER A 14 5.69 -16.28 -4.57
C SER A 14 6.65 -15.56 -5.51
N PHE A 15 7.42 -16.32 -6.28
CA PHE A 15 8.29 -15.83 -7.34
C PHE A 15 7.45 -15.39 -8.54
N THR A 16 7.07 -14.13 -8.55
CA THR A 16 6.73 -13.40 -9.78
C THR A 16 7.31 -12.00 -9.63
N ASP A 17 8.02 -11.56 -10.67
CA ASP A 17 8.76 -10.30 -10.79
C ASP A 17 10.27 -10.39 -10.45
N VAL A 18 10.98 -11.31 -11.13
CA VAL A 18 12.33 -10.99 -11.60
C VAL A 18 12.15 -9.81 -12.57
N SER A 19 12.22 -8.60 -12.02
CA SER A 19 12.23 -7.39 -12.82
C SER A 19 13.49 -7.44 -13.66
N ALA A 20 13.32 -7.80 -14.94
CA ALA A 20 14.33 -7.63 -15.97
C ALA A 20 14.53 -6.12 -16.14
N ALA A 21 15.29 -5.52 -15.22
CA ALA A 21 15.75 -4.15 -15.37
C ALA A 21 16.57 -4.13 -16.66
N GLY A 22 16.06 -3.38 -17.64
CA GLY A 22 16.68 -3.22 -18.94
C GLY A 22 18.13 -2.78 -18.77
N LEU A 23 18.93 -3.18 -19.76
CA LEU A 23 20.37 -3.01 -19.92
C LEU A 23 20.91 -1.57 -19.81
N PHE A 24 20.11 -0.60 -19.35
CA PHE A 24 20.45 0.82 -19.34
C PHE A 24 20.03 1.59 -18.07
N GLU A 25 19.36 0.98 -17.10
CA GLU A 25 19.06 1.66 -15.83
C GLU A 25 20.02 1.13 -14.76
N GLY A 26 21.14 1.84 -14.60
CA GLY A 26 22.19 1.46 -13.64
C GLY A 26 21.59 1.30 -12.25
N HIS A 27 21.75 0.11 -11.65
CA HIS A 27 21.40 -0.10 -10.25
C HIS A 27 22.00 1.03 -9.40
N ASP A 28 21.20 1.62 -8.51
CA ASP A 28 21.66 2.65 -7.57
C ASP A 28 22.68 2.05 -6.59
N LEU A 29 23.94 1.93 -7.02
CA LEU A 29 25.03 1.28 -6.29
C LEU A 29 25.35 2.03 -4.99
N LEU A 30 25.13 3.34 -4.97
CA LEU A 30 25.41 4.19 -3.81
C LEU A 30 24.39 3.95 -2.70
N ARG A 31 23.11 3.77 -3.05
CA ARG A 31 22.04 3.59 -2.08
C ARG A 31 21.77 2.12 -1.74
N ARG A 32 21.92 1.22 -2.72
CA ARG A 32 21.55 -0.21 -2.59
C ARG A 32 22.74 -1.15 -2.47
N GLY A 33 23.96 -0.65 -2.64
CA GLY A 33 25.19 -1.44 -2.62
C GLY A 33 25.37 -2.29 -3.88
N PHE A 34 26.44 -3.09 -3.92
CA PHE A 34 26.68 -4.04 -5.01
C PHE A 34 25.59 -5.11 -5.04
N THR A 35 25.15 -5.48 -6.25
CA THR A 35 24.17 -6.54 -6.42
C THR A 35 24.75 -7.87 -5.92
N SER A 36 24.02 -8.49 -5.01
CA SER A 36 24.34 -9.80 -4.45
C SER A 36 23.03 -10.52 -4.26
N VAL A 37 22.99 -11.82 -4.59
CA VAL A 37 21.79 -12.67 -4.44
C VAL A 37 21.22 -12.57 -3.02
N LYS A 38 22.09 -12.38 -2.00
CA LYS A 38 21.66 -12.17 -0.61
C LYS A 38 20.89 -10.86 -0.39
N ASN A 39 21.29 -9.80 -1.08
CA ASN A 39 20.70 -8.46 -1.00
C ASN A 39 19.35 -8.36 -1.74
N GLU A 40 19.11 -9.27 -2.68
CA GLU A 40 17.84 -9.39 -3.39
C GLU A 40 16.83 -10.27 -2.64
N LEU A 41 17.30 -11.32 -1.97
CA LEU A 41 16.42 -12.28 -1.28
C LEU A 41 16.01 -11.86 0.14
N LEU A 42 16.85 -11.10 0.86
CA LEU A 42 16.60 -10.78 2.26
C LEU A 42 16.48 -9.26 2.46
N PRO A 43 15.55 -8.81 3.32
CA PRO A 43 15.49 -7.42 3.73
C PRO A 43 16.81 -7.04 4.42
N SER A 44 17.31 -5.86 4.07
CA SER A 44 18.56 -5.32 4.62
C SER A 44 18.43 -4.97 6.11
N HIS A 45 17.23 -4.53 6.50
CA HIS A 45 16.91 -4.12 7.86
C HIS A 45 15.69 -4.90 8.38
N PRO A 46 15.68 -5.34 9.65
CA PRO A 46 14.55 -6.09 10.22
C PRO A 46 13.23 -5.33 10.15
N LEU A 47 13.28 -3.99 10.18
CA LEU A 47 12.10 -3.12 10.08
C LEU A 47 11.67 -2.83 8.63
N GLU A 48 12.47 -3.17 7.63
CA GLU A 48 12.19 -2.81 6.23
C GLU A 48 10.85 -3.42 5.76
N LEU A 49 10.59 -4.67 6.12
CA LEU A 49 9.33 -5.34 5.79
C LEU A 49 8.14 -4.72 6.52
N THR A 50 8.34 -4.28 7.76
CA THR A 50 7.27 -3.67 8.56
C THR A 50 6.94 -2.26 8.09
N GLU A 51 7.94 -1.46 7.68
CA GLU A 51 7.73 -0.12 7.12
C GLU A 51 7.03 -0.19 5.77
N LYS A 52 7.45 -1.10 4.88
CA LYS A 52 6.76 -1.34 3.60
C LYS A 52 5.29 -1.70 3.78
N ASN A 53 4.95 -2.37 4.87
CA ASN A 53 3.58 -2.79 5.19
C ASN A 53 2.95 -1.99 6.34
N PHE A 54 3.46 -0.79 6.63
CA PHE A 54 3.09 -0.03 7.82
C PHE A 54 1.57 0.17 7.92
N GLN A 55 0.96 0.72 6.86
CA GLN A 55 -0.47 0.98 6.80
C GLN A 55 -1.30 -0.29 6.97
N LEU A 56 -0.93 -1.37 6.26
CA LEU A 56 -1.65 -2.66 6.36
C LEU A 56 -1.56 -3.25 7.76
N ASN A 57 -0.42 -3.10 8.42
CA ASN A 57 -0.22 -3.59 9.77
C ASN A 57 -1.02 -2.75 10.77
N GLN A 58 -1.03 -1.43 10.61
CA GLN A 58 -1.83 -0.52 11.41
C GLN A 58 -3.34 -0.83 11.28
N ASP A 59 -3.83 -0.99 10.05
CA ASP A 59 -5.22 -1.33 9.79
C ASP A 59 -5.58 -2.68 10.45
N LYS A 60 -4.71 -3.70 10.33
CA LYS A 60 -4.90 -5.00 11.00
C LYS A 60 -4.97 -4.87 12.52
N THR A 61 -4.08 -4.09 13.13
CA THR A 61 -4.09 -3.87 14.59
C THR A 61 -5.35 -3.12 15.03
N ASN A 62 -5.79 -2.14 14.25
CA ASN A 62 -7.00 -1.36 14.53
C ASN A 62 -8.26 -2.24 14.47
N PHE A 63 -8.40 -3.05 13.42
CA PHE A 63 -9.54 -3.97 13.30
C PHE A 63 -9.54 -5.05 14.39
N ALA A 64 -8.37 -5.57 14.78
CA ALA A 64 -8.26 -6.51 15.90
C ALA A 64 -8.70 -5.85 17.22
N THR A 65 -8.27 -4.61 17.44
CA THR A 65 -8.61 -3.83 18.64
C THR A 65 -10.11 -3.52 18.69
N LEU A 66 -10.70 -3.04 17.59
CA LEU A 66 -12.14 -2.81 17.47
C LEU A 66 -12.94 -4.08 17.74
N ARG A 67 -12.49 -5.23 17.21
CA ARG A 67 -13.11 -6.53 17.49
C ARG A 67 -13.06 -6.89 18.97
N ASN A 68 -11.94 -6.63 19.63
CA ASN A 68 -11.77 -6.96 21.04
C ASN A 68 -12.65 -6.09 21.95
N ILE A 69 -12.83 -4.81 21.60
CA ILE A 69 -13.61 -3.85 22.40
C ILE A 69 -15.11 -4.01 22.15
N GLN A 70 -15.52 -4.04 20.87
CA GLN A 70 -16.92 -3.93 20.46
C GLN A 70 -17.48 -5.26 19.92
N GLY A 71 -16.64 -6.26 19.63
CA GLY A 71 -17.05 -7.53 19.04
C GLY A 71 -17.00 -7.53 17.50
N ILE A 72 -17.48 -8.61 16.87
CA ILE A 72 -17.31 -8.85 15.43
C ILE A 72 -18.08 -7.89 14.52
N HIS A 73 -19.16 -7.28 15.00
CA HIS A 73 -20.02 -6.44 14.19
C HIS A 73 -19.36 -5.10 13.83
N ALA A 74 -18.51 -4.56 14.70
CA ALA A 74 -17.80 -3.30 14.50
C ALA A 74 -16.83 -3.32 13.31
N PRO A 75 -15.84 -4.23 13.24
CA PRO A 75 -14.94 -4.29 12.09
C PRO A 75 -15.68 -4.66 10.79
N LEU A 76 -16.73 -5.48 10.86
CA LEU A 76 -17.54 -5.83 9.68
C LEU A 76 -18.25 -4.59 9.11
N LYS A 77 -18.89 -3.80 9.98
CA LYS A 77 -19.55 -2.56 9.58
C LYS A 77 -18.57 -1.60 8.92
N LEU A 78 -17.43 -1.36 9.55
CA LEU A 78 -16.40 -0.46 9.03
C LEU A 78 -15.82 -0.96 7.69
N GLN A 79 -15.61 -2.27 7.53
CA GLN A 79 -15.20 -2.84 6.25
C GLN A 79 -16.26 -2.67 5.15
N MET A 80 -17.54 -2.75 5.48
CA MET A 80 -18.62 -2.47 4.52
C MET A 80 -18.64 -0.99 4.11
N GLU A 81 -18.46 -0.07 5.06
CA GLU A 81 -18.36 1.36 4.80
C GLU A 81 -17.17 1.68 3.89
N PHE A 82 -16.00 1.09 4.16
CA PHE A 82 -14.83 1.23 3.29
C PHE A 82 -15.10 0.77 1.84
N ARG A 83 -15.82 -0.35 1.67
CA ARG A 83 -16.19 -0.84 0.33
C ARG A 83 -17.17 0.10 -0.36
N ALA A 84 -18.15 0.63 0.36
CA ALA A 84 -19.12 1.57 -0.18
C ALA A 84 -18.44 2.87 -0.64
N VAL A 85 -17.57 3.45 0.20
CA VAL A 85 -16.83 4.68 -0.13
C VAL A 85 -15.90 4.45 -1.33
N LYS A 86 -15.24 3.30 -1.41
CA LYS A 86 -14.33 2.99 -2.53
C LYS A 86 -15.05 2.89 -3.89
N GLN A 87 -16.35 2.60 -3.91
CA GLN A 87 -17.12 2.54 -5.16
C GLN A 87 -17.46 3.93 -5.71
N VAL A 88 -17.52 4.95 -4.83
CA VAL A 88 -17.88 6.31 -5.21
C VAL A 88 -16.62 7.05 -5.67
N GLN A 89 -16.34 7.01 -6.97
CA GLN A 89 -15.23 7.76 -7.57
C GLN A 89 -15.75 8.81 -8.57
N ARG A 90 -15.02 9.92 -8.67
CA ARG A 90 -15.26 10.96 -9.68
C ARG A 90 -14.87 10.44 -11.08
N LEU A 91 -15.22 11.22 -12.10
CA LEU A 91 -14.86 10.92 -13.49
C LEU A 91 -13.33 10.76 -13.64
N PRO A 92 -12.84 9.96 -14.60
CA PRO A 92 -11.42 9.58 -14.69
C PRO A 92 -10.44 10.74 -14.85
N PHE A 93 -10.91 11.88 -15.38
CA PHE A 93 -10.12 13.09 -15.52
C PHE A 93 -10.14 13.98 -14.27
N LEU A 94 -11.09 13.76 -13.35
CA LEU A 94 -11.19 14.54 -12.13
C LEU A 94 -10.66 13.72 -10.95
N HIS A 95 -9.56 14.18 -10.36
CA HIS A 95 -9.00 13.59 -9.15
C HIS A 95 -10.07 13.45 -8.07
N SER A 96 -10.25 12.20 -7.60
CA SER A 96 -11.09 11.91 -6.44
C SER A 96 -10.28 12.14 -5.18
N SER A 97 -10.56 13.22 -4.45
CA SER A 97 -10.07 13.34 -3.09
C SER A 97 -10.72 12.24 -2.26
N ASN A 98 -9.92 11.31 -1.73
CA ASN A 98 -10.37 10.16 -0.94
C ASN A 98 -10.87 10.56 0.47
N MET A 99 -11.41 11.77 0.63
CA MET A 99 -11.75 12.39 1.91
C MET A 99 -12.63 11.52 2.81
N ALA A 100 -13.66 10.87 2.25
CA ALA A 100 -14.51 9.98 3.03
C ALA A 100 -13.78 8.71 3.51
N MET A 101 -12.81 8.21 2.73
CA MET A 101 -11.96 7.09 3.13
C MET A 101 -11.00 7.54 4.26
N ASP A 102 -10.49 8.76 4.18
CA ASP A 102 -9.57 9.33 5.16
C ASP A 102 -10.25 9.56 6.51
N ILE A 103 -11.50 10.05 6.51
CA ILE A 103 -12.34 10.18 7.71
C ILE A 103 -12.57 8.80 8.36
N LEU A 104 -12.88 7.77 7.57
CA LEU A 104 -13.09 6.41 8.11
C LEU A 104 -11.80 5.79 8.67
N ARG A 105 -10.63 6.21 8.19
CA ARG A 105 -9.32 5.80 8.72
C ARG A 105 -8.87 6.66 9.91
N GLY A 106 -9.47 7.83 10.12
CA GLY A 106 -9.02 8.83 11.09
C GLY A 106 -7.75 9.56 10.66
N ASN A 107 -7.48 9.62 9.35
CA ASN A 107 -6.31 10.32 8.80
C ASN A 107 -6.55 11.83 8.69
N ASP A 108 -7.79 12.31 8.80
CA ASP A 108 -8.17 13.72 8.69
C ASP A 108 -7.62 14.60 9.83
N GLU A 109 -7.24 14.00 10.95
CA GLU A 109 -6.61 14.68 12.09
C GLU A 109 -5.08 14.73 12.01
N CYS A 110 -4.48 13.98 11.08
CA CYS A 110 -3.03 13.81 10.96
C CYS A 110 -2.51 14.48 9.69
N ILE A 111 -1.30 15.05 9.74
CA ILE A 111 -0.61 15.61 8.57
C ILE A 111 0.50 14.64 8.17
N GLY A 112 0.43 14.15 6.93
CA GLY A 112 1.38 13.22 6.32
C GLY A 112 2.48 13.92 5.51
N PHE A 113 3.34 13.12 4.89
CA PHE A 113 4.36 13.62 3.97
C PHE A 113 3.74 14.05 2.63
N GLU A 114 2.73 13.32 2.21
CA GLU A 114 1.89 13.54 1.05
C GLU A 114 1.24 14.92 1.05
N ASP A 115 0.87 15.45 2.21
CA ASP A 115 0.26 16.79 2.33
C ASP A 115 1.26 17.92 2.06
N ILE A 116 2.55 17.69 2.32
CA ILE A 116 3.61 18.70 2.19
C ILE A 116 4.28 18.61 0.82
N LEU A 117 4.54 17.38 0.34
CA LEU A 117 5.31 17.13 -0.87
C LEU A 117 4.43 16.89 -2.11
N ASN A 118 3.12 16.74 -1.91
CA ASN A 118 2.14 16.26 -2.88
C ASN A 118 2.42 14.83 -3.38
N ASP A 119 1.37 14.08 -3.66
CA ASP A 119 1.51 12.79 -4.33
C ASP A 119 1.70 13.03 -5.84
N PRO A 120 2.77 12.52 -6.48
CA PRO A 120 2.93 12.62 -7.94
C PRO A 120 1.75 11.99 -8.71
N SER A 121 1.00 11.07 -8.10
CA SER A 121 -0.24 10.51 -8.67
C SER A 121 -1.41 11.50 -8.68
N GLN A 122 -1.38 12.53 -7.84
CA GLN A 122 -2.39 13.59 -7.71
C GLN A 122 -1.86 14.91 -8.30
N SER A 123 -1.41 14.85 -9.56
CA SER A 123 -0.92 16.05 -10.25
C SER A 123 -2.09 16.99 -10.58
N GLU A 124 -1.96 18.28 -10.24
CA GLU A 124 -2.96 19.30 -10.61
C GLU A 124 -3.03 19.55 -12.13
N VAL A 125 -2.06 19.02 -12.89
CA VAL A 125 -2.02 19.13 -14.36
C VAL A 125 -3.08 18.21 -14.96
N MET A 126 -4.22 18.81 -15.30
CA MET A 126 -5.34 18.15 -16.00
C MET A 126 -4.90 17.72 -17.41
N GLY A 127 -4.90 16.42 -17.69
CA GLY A 127 -4.74 15.88 -19.05
C GLY A 127 -5.99 16.10 -19.90
N GLU A 128 -5.89 15.84 -21.22
CA GLU A 128 -7.05 15.93 -22.10
C GLU A 128 -8.14 14.93 -21.64
N PRO A 129 -9.37 15.38 -21.33
CA PRO A 129 -10.41 14.51 -20.75
C PRO A 129 -10.77 13.31 -21.62
N HIS A 130 -10.66 13.45 -22.94
CA HIS A 130 -10.97 12.40 -23.90
C HIS A 130 -9.95 11.26 -23.81
N MET A 131 -8.65 11.57 -23.91
CA MET A 131 -7.56 10.59 -23.79
C MET A 131 -7.58 9.86 -22.42
N MET A 132 -7.83 10.59 -21.32
CA MET A 132 -7.89 9.98 -19.99
C MET A 132 -9.07 9.01 -19.85
N MET A 133 -10.20 9.33 -20.48
CA MET A 133 -11.37 8.43 -20.51
C MET A 133 -11.09 7.18 -21.34
N GLU A 134 -10.52 7.33 -22.53
CA GLU A 134 -10.16 6.22 -23.42
C GLU A 134 -9.19 5.25 -22.76
N HIS A 135 -8.13 5.76 -22.12
CA HIS A 135 -7.18 4.95 -21.35
C HIS A 135 -7.86 4.24 -20.17
N LYS A 136 -8.76 4.90 -19.43
CA LYS A 136 -9.49 4.27 -18.31
C LYS A 136 -10.44 3.16 -18.79
N LEU A 137 -11.01 3.30 -19.98
CA LEU A 137 -11.90 2.32 -20.60
C LEU A 137 -11.14 1.23 -21.38
N GLY A 138 -9.81 1.34 -21.52
CA GLY A 138 -8.96 0.38 -22.23
C GLY A 138 -9.11 0.44 -23.75
N LEU A 139 -9.44 1.61 -24.29
CA LEU A 139 -9.59 1.84 -25.75
C LEU A 139 -8.27 2.29 -26.41
N LEU A 140 -7.31 2.76 -25.62
CA LEU A 140 -5.92 3.09 -25.95
C LEU A 140 -4.99 2.32 -25.01
#